data_AF-A0A662CIL8-F1
#
_entry.id   AF-A0A662CIL8-F1
#
_cell.length_a   1.000
_cell.length_b   1.000
_cell.length_c   1.000
_cell.angle_alpha   90.00
_cell.angle_beta   90.00
_cell.angle_gamma   90.00
#
_symmetry.space_group_name_H-M   'P 1'
#
loop_
_entity.id
_entity.type
_entity.pdbx_description
1 polymer ?
#
loop_
_entity_poly.entity_id
_entity_poly.type
_entity_poly.pdbx_seq_one_letter_code
_entity_poly.pdbx_strand_id
1 'polypeptide(L)'
;MEKPNLCITLQGPYRGYWKCWACGKWGKLTEVDLKKLGFVEVKQEVHESIDFVQLNKELQLNSYLSDNIDAIKLLSEKLQVSEHTLRDFGIGLKDKAYSFPCYDGQVSICGIQYRDIDGNKWAERGSKIGVFLPRFSSTTGDIFLPEGLSDTMILYDMGFNVIGRYNCDSCADIILEQLQSCDNKDRRLIVLADSDEAGINGAVKLRNILKAYGYVAGYLSAPSPFNDIREWVQREGKSRAKTVLEAIL
;
A
#
# COMPACT_ATOMS: atom_id res chain seq x y z
N MET A 1 3.71 -22.83 -22.14
CA MET A 1 4.86 -21.90 -22.23
C MET A 1 4.32 -20.50 -22.28
N GLU A 2 4.41 -19.76 -21.17
CA GLU A 2 4.05 -18.34 -21.14
C GLU A 2 4.95 -17.57 -22.09
N LYS A 3 4.36 -16.75 -22.95
CA LYS A 3 5.13 -15.88 -23.84
C LYS A 3 5.90 -14.88 -22.98
N PRO A 4 7.21 -14.68 -23.17
CA PRO A 4 7.97 -13.71 -22.39
C PRO A 4 7.37 -12.32 -22.58
N ASN A 5 6.95 -11.70 -21.47
CA ASN A 5 6.46 -10.33 -21.49
C ASN A 5 7.64 -9.38 -21.76
N LEU A 6 7.63 -8.74 -22.92
CA LEU A 6 8.58 -7.72 -23.32
C LEU A 6 7.93 -6.35 -23.14
N CYS A 7 8.59 -5.44 -22.43
CA CYS A 7 8.16 -4.04 -22.35
C CYS A 7 9.04 -3.20 -23.27
N ILE A 8 8.43 -2.39 -24.14
CA ILE A 8 9.12 -1.41 -25.01
C ILE A 8 8.60 -0.03 -24.67
N THR A 9 9.50 0.91 -24.37
CA THR A 9 9.14 2.31 -24.19
C THR A 9 8.96 2.97 -25.55
N LEU A 10 7.79 3.54 -25.78
CA LEU A 10 7.45 4.16 -27.06
C LEU A 10 7.44 5.71 -27.02
N GLN A 11 7.86 6.33 -25.92
CA GLN A 11 7.83 7.79 -25.73
C GLN A 11 9.04 8.31 -24.94
N GLY A 12 9.30 9.61 -25.06
CA GLY A 12 10.31 10.32 -24.27
C GLY A 12 11.77 9.96 -24.62
N PRO A 13 12.74 10.34 -23.77
CA PRO A 13 14.18 10.11 -24.02
C PRO A 13 14.56 8.62 -24.04
N TYR A 14 13.68 7.75 -23.53
CA TYR A 14 13.84 6.31 -23.51
C TYR A 14 13.05 5.60 -24.62
N ARG A 15 12.57 6.31 -25.64
CA ARG A 15 11.90 5.68 -26.79
C ARG A 15 12.81 4.64 -27.47
N GLY A 16 12.22 3.48 -27.76
CA GLY A 16 12.89 2.32 -28.34
C GLY A 16 13.61 1.42 -27.33
N TYR A 17 13.78 1.84 -26.07
CA TYR A 17 14.36 0.95 -25.06
C TYR A 17 13.39 -0.17 -24.71
N TRP A 18 13.92 -1.39 -24.56
CA TRP A 18 13.13 -2.55 -24.21
C TRP A 18 13.78 -3.38 -23.11
N LYS A 19 12.96 -4.08 -22.33
CA LYS A 19 13.39 -5.06 -21.32
C LYS A 19 12.54 -6.32 -21.42
N CYS A 20 13.20 -7.47 -21.45
CA CYS A 20 12.56 -8.78 -21.34
C CYS A 20 12.43 -9.14 -19.86
N TRP A 21 11.20 -9.35 -19.38
CA TRP A 21 10.97 -9.72 -17.99
C TRP A 21 11.33 -11.17 -17.66
N ALA A 22 11.37 -12.05 -18.67
CA ALA A 22 11.73 -13.46 -18.46
C ALA A 22 13.24 -13.68 -18.25
N CYS A 23 14.09 -12.92 -18.94
CA CYS A 23 15.54 -13.16 -18.90
C CYS A 23 16.38 -11.93 -18.51
N GLY A 24 15.75 -10.79 -18.20
CA GLY A 24 16.43 -9.57 -17.77
C GLY A 24 17.22 -8.83 -18.86
N LYS A 25 17.33 -9.39 -20.07
CA LYS A 25 17.98 -8.73 -21.21
C LYS A 25 17.24 -7.44 -21.57
N TRP A 26 18.00 -6.44 -21.99
CA TRP A 26 17.50 -5.17 -22.45
C TRP A 26 18.27 -4.71 -23.68
N GLY A 27 17.72 -3.73 -24.39
CA GLY A 27 18.37 -3.15 -25.55
C GLY A 27 17.62 -1.92 -26.04
N LYS A 28 18.00 -1.45 -27.24
CA LYS A 28 17.37 -0.31 -27.89
C LYS A 28 17.02 -0.65 -29.33
N LEU A 29 15.76 -0.43 -29.69
CA LEU A 29 15.25 -0.51 -31.06
C LEU A 29 15.40 0.86 -31.72
N THR A 30 15.74 0.86 -33.00
CA THR A 30 15.72 2.08 -33.81
C THR A 30 14.29 2.43 -34.23
N GLU A 31 14.07 3.67 -34.71
CA GLU A 31 12.77 4.05 -35.30
C GLU A 31 12.39 3.17 -36.49
N VAL A 32 13.37 2.68 -37.25
CA VAL A 32 13.13 1.76 -38.37
C VAL A 32 12.61 0.41 -37.85
N ASP A 33 13.18 -0.10 -36.76
CA ASP A 33 12.75 -1.36 -36.14
C ASP A 33 11.34 -1.24 -35.56
N LEU A 34 11.04 -0.13 -34.88
CA LEU A 34 9.71 0.15 -34.32
C LEU A 34 8.63 0.17 -35.42
N LYS A 35 8.90 0.83 -36.55
CA LYS A 35 7.99 0.86 -37.71
C LYS A 35 7.79 -0.52 -38.33
N LYS A 36 8.86 -1.32 -38.48
CA LYS A 36 8.77 -2.70 -38.99
C LYS A 36 7.91 -3.59 -38.09
N LEU A 37 7.94 -3.35 -36.78
CA LEU A 37 7.11 -4.04 -35.80
C LEU A 37 5.68 -3.51 -35.71
N GLY A 38 5.30 -2.54 -36.55
CA GLY A 38 3.95 -1.97 -36.58
C GLY A 38 3.69 -0.87 -35.54
N PHE A 39 4.72 -0.39 -34.82
CA PHE A 39 4.60 0.76 -33.94
C PHE A 39 4.75 2.05 -34.76
N VAL A 40 3.61 2.59 -35.22
CA VAL A 40 3.59 3.75 -36.12
C VAL A 40 3.48 5.09 -35.39
N GLU A 41 2.77 5.14 -34.26
CA GLU A 41 2.62 6.34 -33.44
C GLU A 41 2.01 5.97 -32.09
N VAL A 42 2.49 6.55 -30.99
CA VAL A 42 1.73 6.50 -29.73
C VAL A 42 1.04 7.84 -29.64
N LYS A 43 -0.27 7.85 -29.90
CA LYS A 43 -1.11 8.95 -29.47
C LYS A 43 -0.90 9.08 -27.98
N GLN A 44 -0.31 10.18 -27.55
CA GLN A 44 -0.27 10.51 -26.15
C GLN A 44 -1.72 10.75 -25.76
N GLU A 45 -2.38 9.73 -25.21
CA GLU A 45 -3.65 9.95 -24.52
C GLU A 45 -3.28 10.84 -23.34
N VAL A 46 -3.53 12.14 -23.52
CA VAL A 46 -3.57 13.09 -22.41
C VAL A 46 -4.80 12.68 -21.63
N HIS A 47 -4.61 11.76 -20.69
CA HIS A 47 -5.62 11.54 -19.68
C HIS A 47 -5.72 12.82 -18.87
N GLU A 48 -6.93 13.35 -18.76
CA GLU A 48 -7.24 14.30 -17.72
C GLU A 48 -6.66 13.75 -16.41
N SER A 49 -5.82 14.56 -15.77
CA SER A 49 -5.24 14.19 -14.49
C SER A 49 -6.39 14.00 -13.51
N ILE A 50 -6.58 12.77 -13.04
CA ILE A 50 -7.60 12.48 -12.03
C ILE A 50 -7.21 13.20 -10.75
N ASP A 51 -8.09 14.04 -10.25
CA ASP A 51 -8.00 14.58 -8.89
C ASP A 51 -8.42 13.47 -7.92
N PHE A 52 -7.43 12.72 -7.42
CA PHE A 52 -7.70 11.64 -6.47
C PHE A 52 -8.25 12.14 -5.12
N VAL A 53 -8.02 13.41 -4.76
CA VAL A 53 -8.60 13.98 -3.54
C VAL A 53 -10.10 14.17 -3.73
N GLN A 54 -10.51 14.75 -4.85
CA GLN A 54 -11.92 14.91 -5.19
C GLN A 54 -12.62 13.56 -5.37
N LEU A 55 -12.01 12.64 -6.11
CA LEU A 55 -12.55 11.29 -6.31
C LEU A 55 -12.73 10.55 -4.97
N ASN A 56 -11.74 10.61 -4.08
CA ASN A 56 -11.85 9.94 -2.78
C ASN A 56 -12.96 10.55 -1.90
N LYS A 57 -13.21 11.87 -1.98
CA LYS A 57 -14.34 12.50 -1.29
C LYS A 57 -15.68 11.96 -1.81
N GLU A 58 -15.84 11.82 -3.12
CA GLU A 58 -17.05 11.28 -3.73
C GLU A 58 -17.30 9.83 -3.33
N LEU A 59 -16.26 8.99 -3.35
CA LEU A 59 -16.35 7.59 -2.94
C LEU A 59 -16.70 7.44 -1.46
N GLN A 60 -16.16 8.30 -0.60
CA GLN A 60 -16.55 8.32 0.80
C GLN A 60 -17.99 8.74 0.98
N LEU A 61 -18.45 9.80 0.32
CA LEU A 61 -19.86 10.22 0.38
C LEU A 61 -20.80 9.08 -0.03
N ASN A 62 -20.45 8.35 -1.09
CA ASN A 62 -21.20 7.18 -1.54
C ASN A 62 -21.30 6.09 -0.46
N SER A 63 -20.26 5.91 0.36
CA SER A 63 -20.25 4.89 1.41
C SER A 63 -21.22 5.17 2.57
N TYR A 64 -21.64 6.43 2.75
CA TYR A 64 -22.58 6.84 3.81
C TYR A 64 -24.00 7.07 3.29
N LEU A 65 -24.29 6.76 2.02
CA LEU A 65 -25.66 6.70 1.53
C LEU A 65 -26.41 5.56 2.23
N SER A 66 -27.71 5.74 2.47
CA SER A 66 -28.55 4.78 3.21
C SER A 66 -28.43 3.35 2.70
N ASP A 67 -28.31 3.20 1.39
CA ASP A 67 -28.30 1.90 0.71
C ASP A 67 -26.95 1.19 0.84
N ASN A 68 -25.92 1.89 1.33
CA ASN A 68 -24.53 1.42 1.40
C ASN A 68 -24.00 1.30 2.83
N ILE A 69 -24.75 1.74 3.84
CA ILE A 69 -24.30 1.72 5.25
C ILE A 69 -23.99 0.29 5.73
N ASP A 70 -24.73 -0.69 5.22
CA ASP A 70 -24.51 -2.11 5.53
C ASP A 70 -23.21 -2.64 4.95
N ALA A 71 -22.73 -2.07 3.82
CA ALA A 71 -21.47 -2.48 3.21
C ALA A 71 -20.27 -2.10 4.11
N ILE A 72 -20.31 -0.93 4.75
CA ILE A 72 -19.25 -0.48 5.66
C ILE A 72 -19.26 -1.29 6.96
N LYS A 73 -20.43 -1.59 7.51
CA LYS A 73 -20.55 -2.51 8.66
C LYS A 73 -20.00 -3.88 8.34
N LEU A 74 -20.37 -4.44 7.19
CA LEU A 74 -19.85 -5.73 6.73
C LEU A 74 -18.34 -5.72 6.57
N LEU A 75 -17.76 -4.62 6.06
CA LEU A 75 -16.30 -4.49 5.97
C LEU A 75 -15.66 -4.41 7.37
N SER A 76 -16.26 -3.63 8.27
CA SER A 76 -15.82 -3.48 9.66
C SER A 76 -15.75 -4.83 10.37
N GLU A 77 -16.80 -5.63 10.24
CA GLU A 77 -16.88 -6.99 10.78
C GLU A 77 -15.86 -7.92 10.13
N LYS A 78 -15.78 -7.92 8.78
CA LYS A 78 -14.85 -8.77 8.02
C LYS A 78 -13.39 -8.50 8.35
N LEU A 79 -13.03 -7.23 8.54
CA LEU A 79 -11.68 -6.82 8.90
C LEU A 79 -11.46 -6.79 10.41
N GLN A 80 -12.50 -7.03 11.20
CA GLN A 80 -12.50 -6.90 12.65
C GLN A 80 -11.87 -5.56 13.10
N VAL A 81 -12.28 -4.45 12.52
CA VAL A 81 -11.90 -3.09 12.97
C VAL A 81 -13.16 -2.30 13.30
N SER A 82 -13.04 -1.19 14.02
CA SER A 82 -14.16 -0.28 14.22
C SER A 82 -14.51 0.47 12.94
N GLU A 83 -15.75 0.90 12.82
CA GLU A 83 -16.16 1.79 11.71
C GLU A 83 -15.34 3.09 11.74
N HIS A 84 -14.96 3.58 12.92
CA HIS A 84 -14.12 4.76 13.09
C HIS A 84 -12.79 4.61 12.36
N THR A 85 -12.13 3.46 12.51
CA THR A 85 -10.90 3.15 11.76
C THR A 85 -11.13 3.22 10.25
N LEU A 86 -12.24 2.70 9.72
CA LEU A 86 -12.54 2.83 8.30
C LEU A 86 -12.71 4.30 7.87
N ARG A 87 -13.32 5.14 8.72
CA ARG A 87 -13.44 6.59 8.43
C ARG A 87 -12.08 7.28 8.42
N ASP A 88 -11.22 6.94 9.36
CA ASP A 88 -9.89 7.54 9.50
C ASP A 88 -8.98 7.20 8.32
N PHE A 89 -9.09 6.00 7.76
CA PHE A 89 -8.39 5.65 6.52
C PHE A 89 -9.05 6.23 5.27
N GLY A 90 -10.19 6.92 5.41
CA GLY A 90 -10.94 7.49 4.29
C GLY A 90 -11.50 6.44 3.36
N ILE A 91 -11.94 5.30 3.90
CA ILE A 91 -12.54 4.22 3.10
C ILE A 91 -13.83 4.72 2.46
N GLY A 92 -13.99 4.42 1.18
CA GLY A 92 -15.18 4.73 0.40
C GLY A 92 -15.74 3.51 -0.31
N LEU A 93 -16.72 3.74 -1.18
CA LEU A 93 -17.37 2.70 -1.96
C LEU A 93 -17.56 3.15 -3.42
N LYS A 94 -17.18 2.28 -4.36
CA LYS A 94 -17.47 2.38 -5.78
C LYS A 94 -18.26 1.13 -6.19
N ASP A 95 -19.53 1.30 -6.53
CA ASP A 95 -20.43 0.19 -6.80
C ASP A 95 -20.42 -0.85 -5.65
N LYS A 96 -19.89 -2.05 -5.87
CA LYS A 96 -19.74 -3.13 -4.87
C LYS A 96 -18.30 -3.31 -4.38
N ALA A 97 -17.44 -2.34 -4.62
CA ALA A 97 -16.03 -2.38 -4.30
C ALA A 97 -15.68 -1.32 -3.26
N TYR A 98 -15.01 -1.73 -2.20
CA TYR A 98 -14.43 -0.83 -1.21
C TYR A 98 -13.24 -0.09 -1.82
N SER A 99 -13.13 1.21 -1.57
CA SER A 99 -12.03 2.04 -2.04
C SER A 99 -11.10 2.43 -0.91
N PHE A 100 -9.80 2.40 -1.21
CA PHE A 100 -8.72 2.58 -0.27
C PHE A 100 -7.73 3.62 -0.82
N PRO A 101 -7.69 4.85 -0.27
CA PRO A 101 -6.77 5.87 -0.74
C PRO A 101 -5.31 5.48 -0.41
N CYS A 102 -4.42 5.73 -1.36
CA CYS A 102 -2.98 5.59 -1.22
C CYS A 102 -2.35 6.98 -1.18
N TYR A 103 -1.39 7.20 -0.28
CA TYR A 103 -0.77 8.50 -0.05
C TYR A 103 0.69 8.50 -0.49
N ASP A 104 1.17 9.64 -1.00
CA ASP A 104 2.57 9.88 -1.30
C ASP A 104 3.35 10.34 -0.05
N GLY A 105 4.63 10.71 -0.24
CA GLY A 105 5.49 11.15 0.85
C GLY A 105 5.14 12.52 1.44
N GLN A 106 4.22 13.25 0.79
CA GLN A 106 3.70 14.55 1.22
C GLN A 106 2.28 14.45 1.77
N VAL A 107 1.81 13.23 2.09
CA VAL A 107 0.47 12.96 2.62
C VAL A 107 -0.64 13.35 1.63
N SER A 108 -0.34 13.45 0.34
CA SER A 108 -1.32 13.68 -0.71
C SER A 108 -1.80 12.36 -1.30
N ILE A 109 -3.09 12.26 -1.61
CA ILE A 109 -3.65 11.04 -2.22
C ILE A 109 -3.10 10.94 -3.65
N CYS A 110 -2.34 9.88 -3.92
CA CYS A 110 -1.69 9.63 -5.20
C CYS A 110 -2.29 8.45 -5.97
N GLY A 111 -3.25 7.73 -5.38
CA GLY A 111 -3.97 6.63 -6.01
C GLY A 111 -5.10 6.10 -5.16
N ILE A 112 -5.92 5.24 -5.76
CA ILE A 112 -7.02 4.54 -5.08
C ILE A 112 -6.94 3.06 -5.43
N GLN A 113 -6.77 2.22 -4.42
CA GLN A 113 -6.92 0.78 -4.55
C GLN A 113 -8.38 0.41 -4.31
N TYR A 114 -8.87 -0.60 -5.01
CA TYR A 114 -10.19 -1.19 -4.80
C TYR A 114 -10.07 -2.62 -4.34
N ARG A 115 -11.07 -3.06 -3.58
CA ARG A 115 -11.30 -4.47 -3.29
C ARG A 115 -12.79 -4.78 -3.33
N ASP A 116 -13.18 -5.78 -4.09
CA ASP A 116 -14.55 -6.29 -4.06
C ASP A 116 -14.80 -7.26 -2.88
N ILE A 117 -16.04 -7.70 -2.77
CA ILE A 117 -16.47 -8.66 -1.74
C ILE A 117 -15.77 -10.01 -1.85
N ASP A 118 -15.40 -10.41 -3.07
CA ASP A 118 -14.71 -11.68 -3.38
C ASP A 118 -13.21 -11.60 -3.08
N GLY A 119 -12.69 -10.40 -2.86
CA GLY A 119 -11.31 -10.14 -2.48
C GLY A 119 -10.38 -9.79 -3.63
N ASN A 120 -10.89 -9.64 -4.86
CA ASN A 120 -10.11 -9.17 -6.00
C ASN A 120 -9.63 -7.75 -5.73
N LYS A 121 -8.38 -7.47 -6.08
CA LYS A 121 -7.74 -6.17 -5.88
C LYS A 121 -7.41 -5.54 -7.23
N TRP A 122 -7.71 -4.27 -7.40
CA TRP A 122 -7.25 -3.47 -8.54
C TRP A 122 -7.02 -2.02 -8.10
N ALA A 123 -6.60 -1.16 -9.01
CA ALA A 123 -6.43 0.26 -8.73
C ALA A 123 -7.17 1.10 -9.76
N GLU A 124 -7.58 2.31 -9.37
CA GLU A 124 -8.11 3.30 -10.30
C GLU A 124 -7.07 3.64 -11.36
N ARG A 125 -7.51 3.88 -12.59
CA ARG A 125 -6.60 4.24 -13.68
C ARG A 125 -5.78 5.46 -13.28
N GLY A 126 -4.47 5.45 -13.57
CA GLY A 126 -3.57 6.56 -13.21
C GLY A 126 -3.12 6.58 -11.74
N SER A 127 -3.58 5.65 -10.90
CA SER A 127 -3.10 5.53 -9.53
C SER A 127 -1.60 5.25 -9.48
N LYS A 128 -0.92 5.86 -8.52
CA LYS A 128 0.46 5.54 -8.16
C LYS A 128 0.48 4.63 -6.93
N ILE A 129 1.54 3.84 -6.80
CA ILE A 129 1.79 3.08 -5.58
C ILE A 129 2.13 4.09 -4.48
N GLY A 130 1.42 4.01 -3.36
CA GLY A 130 1.59 4.86 -2.18
C GLY A 130 1.50 4.05 -0.89
N VAL A 131 1.56 4.74 0.25
CA VAL A 131 1.35 4.15 1.57
C VAL A 131 -0.11 4.28 2.02
N PHE A 132 -0.52 3.46 2.97
CA PHE A 132 -1.81 3.60 3.64
C PHE A 132 -1.61 4.37 4.94
N LEU A 133 -2.34 5.48 5.10
CA LEU A 133 -2.25 6.36 6.26
C LEU A 133 -3.65 6.62 6.83
N PRO A 134 -3.80 6.61 8.17
CA PRO A 134 -4.96 7.23 8.80
C PRO A 134 -4.85 8.76 8.70
N ARG A 135 -5.98 9.47 8.75
CA ARG A 135 -6.03 10.94 8.83
C ARG A 135 -5.35 11.48 10.09
N PHE A 136 -5.44 10.72 11.17
CA PHE A 136 -4.91 11.08 12.46
C PHE A 136 -3.86 10.04 12.87
N SER A 137 -2.71 10.50 13.33
CA SER A 137 -1.70 9.65 13.95
C SER A 137 -1.12 10.39 15.15
N SER A 138 -0.64 9.65 16.16
CA SER A 138 0.08 10.29 17.26
C SER A 138 1.45 10.75 16.79
N THR A 139 1.83 11.95 17.23
CA THR A 139 3.17 12.49 17.05
C THR A 139 4.20 11.82 17.96
N THR A 140 3.77 10.98 18.91
CA THR A 140 4.62 10.30 19.88
C THR A 140 4.46 8.77 19.81
N GLY A 141 5.41 8.05 20.40
CA GLY A 141 5.42 6.58 20.46
C GLY A 141 5.95 5.92 19.18
N ASP A 142 6.14 4.61 19.21
CA ASP A 142 6.73 3.87 18.09
C ASP A 142 5.80 3.82 16.86
N ILE A 143 6.39 3.59 15.68
CA ILE A 143 5.67 3.47 14.40
C ILE A 143 5.81 2.06 13.86
N PHE A 144 4.68 1.41 13.61
CA PHE A 144 4.62 0.13 12.93
C PHE A 144 4.52 0.33 11.41
N LEU A 145 5.23 -0.50 10.65
CA LEU A 145 5.28 -0.48 9.19
C LEU A 145 4.76 -1.81 8.61
N PRO A 146 3.45 -2.10 8.74
CA PRO A 146 2.86 -3.37 8.33
C PRO A 146 2.79 -3.58 6.83
N GLU A 147 2.74 -4.85 6.44
CA GLU A 147 2.43 -5.25 5.08
C GLU A 147 0.92 -5.14 4.82
N GLY A 148 0.53 -4.34 3.81
CA GLY A 148 -0.85 -4.30 3.36
C GLY A 148 -1.79 -3.54 4.29
N LEU A 149 -2.94 -3.17 3.74
CA LEU A 149 -3.91 -2.31 4.41
C LEU A 149 -4.58 -2.98 5.63
N SER A 150 -4.92 -4.26 5.56
CA SER A 150 -5.75 -4.90 6.58
C SER A 150 -5.02 -4.99 7.93
N ASP A 151 -3.75 -5.36 7.92
CA ASP A 151 -2.88 -5.34 9.10
C ASP A 151 -2.65 -3.91 9.60
N THR A 152 -2.49 -2.96 8.68
CA THR A 152 -2.39 -1.52 8.98
C THR A 152 -3.59 -1.03 9.80
N MET A 153 -4.81 -1.32 9.35
CA MET A 153 -6.02 -0.86 10.02
C MET A 153 -6.22 -1.56 11.37
N ILE A 154 -5.89 -2.85 11.49
CA ILE A 154 -5.98 -3.55 12.78
C ILE A 154 -5.04 -2.98 13.83
N LEU A 155 -3.80 -2.67 13.47
CA LEU A 155 -2.83 -2.06 14.38
C LEU A 155 -3.26 -0.65 14.79
N TYR A 156 -3.76 0.15 13.83
CA TYR A 156 -4.33 1.46 14.13
C TYR A 156 -5.52 1.37 15.09
N ASP A 157 -6.43 0.42 14.85
CA ASP A 157 -7.61 0.21 15.70
C ASP A 157 -7.24 -0.25 17.13
N MET A 158 -6.07 -0.89 17.28
CA MET A 158 -5.48 -1.21 18.59
C MET A 158 -4.79 0.00 19.25
N GLY A 159 -4.67 1.14 18.56
CA GLY A 159 -4.11 2.39 19.07
C GLY A 159 -2.62 2.59 18.77
N PHE A 160 -2.04 1.82 17.85
CA PHE A 160 -0.64 2.01 17.43
C PHE A 160 -0.51 3.03 16.30
N ASN A 161 0.65 3.68 16.20
CA ASN A 161 0.98 4.48 15.03
C ASN A 161 1.39 3.58 13.89
N VAL A 162 0.90 3.87 12.69
CA VAL A 162 1.12 3.01 11.53
C VAL A 162 1.45 3.81 10.27
N ILE A 163 2.31 3.25 9.43
CA ILE A 163 2.44 3.61 8.01
C ILE A 163 2.36 2.31 7.22
N GLY A 164 1.20 2.07 6.60
CA GLY A 164 0.93 0.83 5.89
C GLY A 164 1.63 0.77 4.54
N ARG A 165 2.30 -0.35 4.24
CA ARG A 165 2.93 -0.59 2.94
C ARG A 165 1.91 -1.12 1.94
N TYR A 166 2.05 -0.76 0.66
CA TYR A 166 1.20 -1.35 -0.38
C TYR A 166 1.43 -2.87 -0.53
N ASN A 167 2.69 -3.30 -0.42
CA ASN A 167 3.14 -4.71 -0.38
C ASN A 167 4.52 -4.82 0.29
N CYS A 168 5.07 -6.04 0.42
CA CYS A 168 6.38 -6.33 1.04
C CYS A 168 7.57 -5.53 0.47
N ASP A 169 7.52 -5.14 -0.81
CA ASP A 169 8.70 -4.73 -1.58
C ASP A 169 8.63 -3.29 -2.13
N SER A 170 7.61 -2.52 -1.75
CA SER A 170 7.36 -1.15 -2.24
C SER A 170 7.44 -0.07 -1.16
N CYS A 171 7.36 1.19 -1.60
CA CYS A 171 7.15 2.39 -0.77
C CYS A 171 8.30 2.80 0.18
N ALA A 172 9.49 2.22 0.08
CA ALA A 172 10.60 2.57 0.98
C ALA A 172 10.99 4.07 0.88
N ASP A 173 10.99 4.61 -0.33
CA ASP A 173 11.20 6.03 -0.64
C ASP A 173 10.10 6.92 -0.03
N ILE A 174 8.83 6.54 -0.23
CA ILE A 174 7.67 7.28 0.32
C ILE A 174 7.69 7.29 1.85
N ILE A 175 8.02 6.15 2.47
CA ILE A 175 8.13 6.04 3.93
C ILE A 175 9.25 6.93 4.45
N LEU A 176 10.41 6.95 3.79
CA LEU A 176 11.51 7.82 4.19
C LEU A 176 11.12 9.31 4.11
N GLU A 177 10.44 9.71 3.03
CA GLU A 177 9.97 11.07 2.85
C GLU A 177 9.00 11.49 3.98
N GLN A 178 8.04 10.61 4.34
CA GLN A 178 7.15 10.80 5.49
C GLN A 178 7.90 10.90 6.82
N LEU A 179 8.89 10.04 7.03
CA LEU A 179 9.64 10.03 8.29
C LEU A 179 10.54 11.27 8.45
N GLN A 180 10.98 11.86 7.34
CA GLN A 180 11.82 13.06 7.32
C GLN A 180 11.02 14.35 7.53
N SER A 181 9.77 14.40 7.06
CA SER A 181 8.92 15.61 7.17
C SER A 181 8.42 15.88 8.60
N CYS A 182 8.41 14.87 9.48
CA CYS A 182 7.82 14.96 10.82
C CYS A 182 8.82 14.76 11.98
N ASP A 183 10.13 14.91 11.74
CA ASP A 183 11.21 14.72 12.74
C ASP A 183 11.06 13.45 13.60
N ASN A 184 10.86 12.29 12.95
CA ASN A 184 10.60 11.02 13.64
C ASN A 184 11.88 10.30 14.09
N LYS A 185 13.02 10.99 14.26
CA LYS A 185 14.33 10.34 14.51
C LYS A 185 14.42 9.60 15.83
N ASP A 186 13.69 10.07 16.84
CA ASP A 186 13.69 9.47 18.18
C ASP A 186 12.69 8.30 18.33
N ARG A 187 11.90 8.01 17.29
CA ARG A 187 10.87 6.97 17.31
C ARG A 187 11.45 5.65 16.82
N ARG A 188 11.08 4.53 17.45
CA ARG A 188 11.45 3.22 16.91
C ARG A 188 10.49 2.85 15.79
N LEU A 189 11.04 2.24 14.75
CA LEU A 189 10.31 1.77 13.59
C LEU A 189 10.25 0.24 13.64
N ILE A 190 9.05 -0.32 13.68
CA ILE A 190 8.85 -1.77 13.71
C ILE A 190 8.24 -2.21 12.38
N VAL A 191 9.04 -2.82 11.51
CA VAL A 191 8.55 -3.39 10.26
C VAL A 191 7.83 -4.70 10.55
N LEU A 192 6.56 -4.82 10.16
CA LEU A 192 5.83 -6.07 10.33
C LEU A 192 5.79 -6.84 9.03
N ALA A 193 6.28 -8.08 9.11
CA ALA A 193 6.37 -9.03 8.02
C ALA A 193 5.24 -10.05 8.13
N ASP A 194 4.71 -10.45 6.97
CA ASP A 194 4.04 -11.74 6.86
C ASP A 194 5.05 -12.86 7.15
N SER A 195 4.59 -13.98 7.70
CA SER A 195 5.43 -15.10 8.14
C SER A 195 6.02 -15.92 6.98
N ASP A 196 5.76 -15.54 5.72
CA ASP A 196 6.35 -16.17 4.55
C ASP A 196 7.73 -15.60 4.18
N GLU A 197 8.45 -16.28 3.29
CA GLU A 197 9.80 -15.91 2.89
C GLU A 197 9.85 -14.51 2.22
N ALA A 198 8.84 -14.15 1.43
CA ALA A 198 8.79 -12.87 0.73
C ALA A 198 8.54 -11.71 1.69
N GLY A 199 7.59 -11.87 2.61
CA GLY A 199 7.29 -10.91 3.67
C GLY A 199 8.49 -10.64 4.57
N ILE A 200 9.18 -11.70 5.01
CA ILE A 200 10.39 -11.59 5.83
C ILE A 200 11.50 -10.86 5.06
N ASN A 201 11.76 -11.25 3.81
CA ASN A 201 12.80 -10.62 2.98
C ASN A 201 12.52 -9.13 2.74
N GLY A 202 11.27 -8.79 2.42
CA GLY A 202 10.82 -7.41 2.24
C GLY A 202 10.99 -6.57 3.52
N ALA A 203 10.62 -7.14 4.67
CA ALA A 203 10.78 -6.46 5.96
C ALA A 203 12.24 -6.24 6.35
N VAL A 204 13.11 -7.23 6.15
CA VAL A 204 14.55 -7.13 6.39
C VAL A 204 15.18 -6.05 5.50
N LYS A 205 14.80 -6.02 4.23
CA LYS A 205 15.25 -5.00 3.27
C LYS A 205 14.85 -3.59 3.70
N LEU A 206 13.58 -3.36 4.02
CA LEU A 206 13.11 -2.06 4.49
C LEU A 206 13.81 -1.63 5.79
N ARG A 207 13.92 -2.54 6.77
CA ARG A 207 14.64 -2.28 8.02
C ARG A 207 16.08 -1.83 7.77
N ASN A 208 16.80 -2.49 6.86
CA ASN A 208 18.18 -2.14 6.55
C ASN A 208 18.29 -0.76 5.88
N ILE A 209 17.34 -0.42 4.99
CA ILE A 209 17.24 0.92 4.41
C ILE A 209 17.03 1.96 5.53
N LEU A 210 16.06 1.76 6.41
CA LEU A 210 15.78 2.67 7.53
C LEU A 210 17.00 2.87 8.43
N LYS A 211 17.73 1.80 8.77
CA LYS A 211 18.97 1.87 9.53
C LYS A 211 20.07 2.65 8.81
N ALA A 212 20.20 2.50 7.50
CA ALA A 212 21.17 3.25 6.70
C ALA A 212 20.89 4.76 6.71
N TYR A 213 19.64 5.16 6.89
CA TYR A 213 19.23 6.56 7.09
C TYR A 213 19.29 7.00 8.56
N GLY A 214 19.81 6.16 9.47
CA GLY A 214 20.02 6.50 10.88
C GLY A 214 18.80 6.35 11.78
N TYR A 215 17.76 5.62 11.36
CA TYR A 215 16.61 5.31 12.22
C TYR A 215 16.85 4.07 13.09
N VAL A 216 16.25 4.05 14.29
CA VAL A 216 16.18 2.85 15.13
C VAL A 216 15.08 1.93 14.59
N ALA A 217 15.45 0.96 13.75
CA ALA A 217 14.49 0.06 13.11
C ALA A 217 14.68 -1.42 13.48
N GLY A 218 13.58 -2.08 13.82
CA GLY A 218 13.44 -3.53 14.00
C GLY A 218 12.46 -4.13 12.99
N TYR A 219 12.31 -5.45 13.02
CA TYR A 219 11.20 -6.11 12.35
C TYR A 219 10.65 -7.24 13.22
N LEU A 220 9.37 -7.54 13.07
CA LEU A 220 8.69 -8.66 13.73
C LEU A 220 7.77 -9.34 12.71
N SER A 221 7.43 -10.60 12.96
CA SER A 221 6.34 -11.31 12.30
C SER A 221 5.26 -11.64 13.33
N ALA A 222 4.07 -12.01 12.86
CA ALA A 222 3.09 -12.63 13.73
C ALA A 222 3.68 -13.91 14.37
N PRO A 223 3.28 -14.25 15.61
CA PRO A 223 3.76 -15.48 16.24
C PRO A 223 3.23 -16.69 15.47
N SER A 224 4.04 -17.75 15.34
CA SER A 224 3.57 -19.02 14.80
C SER A 224 2.34 -19.51 15.57
N PRO A 225 1.27 -19.98 14.90
CA PRO A 225 1.21 -20.38 13.48
C PRO A 225 0.57 -19.35 12.54
N PHE A 226 0.47 -18.07 12.93
CA PHE A 226 -0.26 -17.07 12.14
C PHE A 226 0.59 -16.51 11.00
N ASN A 227 -0.03 -16.29 9.84
CA ASN A 227 0.66 -15.73 8.67
C ASN A 227 0.82 -14.22 8.78
N ASP A 228 -0.21 -13.51 9.22
CA ASP A 228 -0.23 -12.05 9.36
C ASP A 228 -0.83 -11.63 10.71
N ILE A 229 -0.76 -10.32 11.04
CA ILE A 229 -1.28 -9.78 12.31
C ILE A 229 -2.80 -9.90 12.36
N ARG A 230 -3.46 -9.73 11.21
CA ARG A 230 -4.91 -9.88 11.12
C ARG A 230 -5.37 -11.27 11.48
N GLU A 231 -4.74 -12.31 10.96
CA GLU A 231 -5.05 -13.70 11.25
C GLU A 231 -4.84 -14.00 12.73
N TRP A 232 -3.77 -13.47 13.32
CA TRP A 232 -3.53 -13.57 14.76
C TRP A 232 -4.68 -12.93 15.56
N VAL A 233 -5.06 -11.71 15.22
CA VAL A 233 -6.18 -11.00 15.88
C VAL A 233 -7.51 -11.73 15.67
N GLN A 234 -7.77 -12.28 14.49
CA GLN A 234 -8.99 -13.03 14.20
C GLN A 234 -9.13 -14.29 15.05
N ARG A 235 -8.02 -14.95 15.37
CA ARG A 235 -8.00 -16.21 16.13
C ARG A 235 -7.85 -16.01 17.64
N GLU A 236 -7.11 -15.01 18.09
CA GLU A 236 -6.77 -14.81 19.51
C GLU A 236 -7.36 -13.52 20.13
N GLY A 237 -7.90 -12.63 19.31
CA GLY A 237 -8.49 -11.36 19.74
C GLY A 237 -7.48 -10.22 19.92
N LYS A 238 -7.95 -8.99 19.70
CA LYS A 238 -7.14 -7.76 19.77
C LYS A 238 -6.44 -7.55 21.11
N SER A 239 -7.13 -7.80 22.22
CA SER A 239 -6.60 -7.54 23.56
C SER A 239 -5.31 -8.32 23.82
N ARG A 240 -5.30 -9.60 23.42
CA ARG A 240 -4.13 -10.46 23.56
C ARG A 240 -3.00 -10.03 22.63
N ALA A 241 -3.29 -9.80 21.35
CA ALA A 241 -2.29 -9.36 20.39
C ALA A 241 -1.64 -8.03 20.81
N LYS A 242 -2.45 -7.06 21.24
CA LYS A 242 -2.00 -5.76 21.73
C LYS A 242 -1.07 -5.90 22.93
N THR A 243 -1.47 -6.66 23.95
CA THR A 243 -0.65 -6.89 25.17
C THR A 243 0.73 -7.44 24.81
N VAL A 244 0.79 -8.39 23.87
CA VAL A 244 2.07 -8.99 23.45
C VAL A 244 2.92 -7.98 22.67
N LEU A 245 2.32 -7.21 21.76
CA LEU A 245 3.04 -6.17 21.02
C LEU A 245 3.60 -5.10 21.96
N GLU A 246 2.81 -4.62 22.92
CA GLU A 246 3.24 -3.64 23.93
C GLU A 246 4.38 -4.15 24.81
N ALA A 247 4.45 -5.45 25.10
CA ALA A 247 5.54 -6.03 25.88
C ALA A 247 6.88 -6.13 25.11
N ILE A 248 6.85 -5.98 23.79
CA ILE A 248 8.05 -6.03 22.92
C ILE A 248 8.60 -4.61 22.67
N LEU A 249 7.78 -3.58 22.88
CA LEU A 249 8.18 -2.17 22.89
C LEU A 249 8.87 -1.85 24.22
#